data_AF-A0A2D8X0Q9-F1
#
_entry.id   AF-A0A2D8X0Q9-F1
#
_cell.length_a   1.000
_cell.length_b   1.000
_cell.length_c   1.000
_cell.angle_alpha   90.00
_cell.angle_beta   90.00
_cell.angle_gamma   90.00
#
_symmetry.space_group_name_H-M   'P 1'
#
loop_
_entity.id
_entity.type
_entity.pdbx_description
1 polymer ?
#
loop_
_entity_poly.entity_id
_entity_poly.type
_entity_poly.pdbx_seq_one_letter_code
_entity_poly.pdbx_strand_id
1 'polypeptide(L)' 'MATTAINDRKTPAAILSALAAPFAAFGRLMVQLAEANPRMQALERLNRVSDAELAARGLTRDGEIRRIMGVSGF' A
#
# COMPACT_ATOMS: atom_id res chain seq x y z
N MET A 1 27.44 23.48 40.47
CA MET A 1 27.33 23.91 39.06
C MET A 1 26.00 23.41 38.51
N ALA A 2 25.32 24.27 37.75
CA ALA A 2 23.87 24.25 37.54
C ALA A 2 23.32 22.93 36.96
N THR A 3 22.26 22.40 37.58
CA THR A 3 21.42 21.34 37.01
C THR A 3 20.47 21.99 36.00
N THR A 4 20.57 21.57 34.73
CA THR A 4 19.68 22.05 33.66
C THR A 4 18.29 21.45 33.87
N ALA A 5 17.36 22.25 34.41
CA ALA A 5 15.95 21.92 34.35
C ALA A 5 15.46 22.17 32.92
N ILE A 6 15.40 21.10 32.12
CA ILE A 6 14.69 21.09 30.84
C ILE A 6 13.20 21.17 31.17
N ASN A 7 12.67 22.39 31.25
CA ASN A 7 11.23 22.62 31.27
C ASN A 7 10.70 22.31 29.87
N ASP A 8 10.37 21.04 29.64
CA ASP A 8 9.66 20.59 28.45
C ASP A 8 8.21 21.10 28.53
N ARG A 9 8.03 22.36 28.13
CA ARG A 9 6.69 22.93 27.93
C ARG A 9 6.07 22.16 26.78
N LYS A 10 5.33 21.09 27.07
CA LYS A 10 4.42 20.47 26.11
C LYS A 10 3.53 21.56 25.55
N THR A 11 3.84 21.99 24.34
CA THR A 11 3.04 22.96 23.61
C THR A 11 1.67 22.32 23.37
N PRO A 12 0.58 23.11 23.36
CA PRO A 12 -0.77 22.59 23.12
C PRO A 12 -0.87 21.76 21.83
N ALA A 13 -0.03 22.06 20.84
CA ALA A 13 0.15 21.27 19.63
C ALA A 13 0.61 19.81 19.89
N ALA A 14 1.49 19.57 20.87
CA ALA A 14 2.00 18.25 21.23
C ALA A 14 0.92 17.34 21.84
N ILE A 15 -0.02 17.94 22.60
CA ILE A 15 -1.15 17.22 23.19
C ILE A 15 -2.15 16.85 22.09
N LEU A 16 -2.48 17.79 21.20
CA LEU A 16 -3.35 17.54 20.06
C LEU A 16 -2.78 16.47 19.11
N SER A 17 -1.47 16.49 18.85
CA SER A 17 -0.83 15.46 18.04
C SER A 17 -0.87 14.07 18.69
N ALA A 18 -0.75 14.01 20.02
CA ALA A 18 -0.84 12.73 20.75
C ALA A 18 -2.26 12.13 20.66
N LEU A 19 -3.30 12.97 20.71
CA LEU A 19 -4.69 12.53 20.54
C LEU A 19 -5.01 12.11 19.09
N ALA A 20 -4.38 12.75 18.09
CA ALA A 20 -4.55 12.42 16.68
C ALA A 20 -3.72 11.21 16.22
N ALA A 21 -2.69 10.82 16.97
CA ALA A 21 -1.78 9.71 16.65
C ALA A 21 -2.47 8.39 16.23
N PRO A 22 -3.50 7.88 16.94
CA PRO A 22 -4.16 6.62 16.54
C PRO A 22 -4.87 6.73 15.19
N PHE A 23 -5.51 7.87 14.89
CA PHE A 23 -6.18 8.08 13.60
C PHE A 23 -5.18 8.18 12.46
N ALA A 24 -4.06 8.87 12.68
CA ALA A 24 -2.98 8.94 11.70
C ALA A 24 -2.30 7.58 11.48
N ALA A 25 -2.22 6.73 12.50
CA ALA A 25 -1.72 5.37 12.38
C ALA A 25 -2.69 4.49 11.60
N PHE A 26 -3.99 4.55 11.90
CA PHE A 26 -5.03 3.83 11.17
C PHE A 26 -5.09 4.25 9.68
N GLY A 27 -5.01 5.55 9.39
CA GLY A 27 -4.95 6.04 8.01
C GLY A 27 -3.75 5.49 7.24
N ARG A 28 -2.57 5.47 7.87
CA ARG A 28 -1.37 4.85 7.28
C ARG A 28 -1.53 3.35 7.06
N LEU A 29 -2.18 2.64 7.97
CA LEU A 29 -2.51 1.22 7.80
C LEU A 29 -3.43 0.99 6.59
N MET A 30 -4.46 1.80 6.42
CA MET A 30 -5.37 1.73 5.26
C MET A 30 -4.65 2.01 3.94
N VAL A 31 -3.75 3.00 3.93
CA VAL A 31 -2.90 3.29 2.75
C VAL A 31 -1.99 2.10 2.43
N GLN A 32 -1.34 1.50 3.43
CA GLN A 32 -0.51 0.31 3.21
C GLN A 32 -1.31 -0.88 2.69
N LEU A 33 -2.52 -1.11 3.21
CA LEU A 33 -3.43 -2.13 2.68
C LEU A 33 -3.83 -1.86 1.23
N ALA A 34 -4.02 -0.60 0.86
CA ALA A 34 -4.35 -0.20 -0.51
C ALA A 34 -3.14 -0.34 -1.47
N GLU A 35 -1.95 0.09 -1.04
CA GLU A 35 -0.70 -0.06 -1.80
C GLU A 35 -0.28 -1.53 -1.94
N ALA A 36 -0.58 -2.35 -0.94
CA ALA A 36 -0.32 -3.78 -0.97
C ALA A 36 -1.22 -4.54 -1.93
N ASN A 37 -2.11 -3.90 -2.70
CA ASN A 37 -3.06 -4.58 -3.58
C ASN A 37 -2.32 -5.52 -4.56
N PRO A 38 -2.34 -6.84 -4.31
CA PRO A 38 -1.53 -7.81 -5.04
C PRO A 38 -1.98 -7.92 -6.51
N ARG A 39 -3.21 -7.48 -6.81
CA ARG A 39 -3.76 -7.45 -8.17
C ARG A 39 -3.00 -6.48 -9.06
N MET A 40 -2.63 -5.30 -8.55
CA MET A 40 -1.91 -4.30 -9.34
C MET A 40 -0.48 -4.75 -9.64
N GLN A 41 0.19 -5.36 -8.66
CA GLN A 41 1.49 -5.99 -8.88
C GLN A 41 1.42 -7.15 -9.88
N ALA A 42 0.36 -7.95 -9.85
CA ALA A 42 0.18 -9.04 -10.80
C ALA A 42 -0.04 -8.52 -12.23
N LEU A 43 -0.81 -7.44 -12.40
CA LEU A 43 -0.98 -6.77 -13.70
C LEU A 43 0.33 -6.15 -14.20
N GLU A 44 1.12 -5.52 -13.32
CA GLU A 44 2.45 -5.03 -13.69
C GLU A 44 3.39 -6.16 -14.12
N ARG A 45 3.40 -7.28 -13.39
CA ARG A 45 4.19 -8.46 -13.76
C ARG A 45 3.75 -8.98 -15.12
N LEU A 46 2.44 -9.06 -15.37
CA LEU A 46 1.92 -9.42 -16.68
C LEU A 46 2.43 -8.43 -17.75
N ASN A 47 2.36 -7.12 -17.50
CA ASN A 47 2.87 -6.05 -18.38
C ASN A 47 4.36 -6.12 -18.70
N ARG A 48 5.16 -6.76 -17.85
CA ARG A 48 6.57 -7.02 -18.17
C ARG A 48 6.77 -8.25 -19.06
N VAL A 49 5.81 -9.18 -19.11
CA VAL A 49 5.87 -10.36 -19.99
C VAL A 49 5.38 -10.00 -21.39
N SER A 50 6.19 -10.32 -22.39
CA SER A 50 5.85 -10.10 -23.80
C SER A 50 4.75 -11.05 -24.29
N ASP A 51 3.99 -10.63 -25.30
CA ASP A 51 2.91 -11.45 -25.85
C ASP A 51 3.41 -12.73 -26.53
N ALA A 52 4.62 -12.71 -27.11
CA ALA A 52 5.28 -13.89 -27.66
C ALA A 52 5.60 -14.93 -26.56
N GLU A 53 5.99 -14.46 -25.38
CA GLU A 53 6.28 -15.31 -24.24
C GLU A 53 4.99 -15.84 -23.57
N LEU A 54 3.91 -15.04 -23.57
CA LEU A 54 2.58 -15.51 -23.19
C LEU A 54 2.09 -16.60 -24.14
N ALA A 55 2.23 -16.41 -25.45
CA ALA A 55 1.84 -17.39 -26.46
C ALA A 55 2.66 -18.68 -26.37
N ALA A 56 3.97 -18.60 -26.11
CA ALA A 56 4.83 -19.76 -25.87
C ALA A 56 4.38 -20.59 -24.65
N ARG A 57 3.72 -19.95 -23.68
CA ARG A 57 3.11 -20.60 -22.50
C ARG A 57 1.65 -21.01 -22.72
N GLY A 58 1.10 -20.81 -23.93
CA GLY A 58 -0.31 -21.08 -24.25
C GLY A 58 -1.30 -20.13 -23.57
N LEU A 59 -0.83 -18.98 -23.10
CA LEU A 59 -1.64 -17.99 -22.38
C LEU A 59 -2.00 -16.82 -23.32
N THR A 60 -3.15 -16.21 -23.07
CA THR A 60 -3.57 -14.97 -23.72
C THR A 60 -3.56 -13.82 -22.72
N ARG A 61 -3.22 -12.62 -23.20
CA ARG A 61 -3.16 -11.40 -22.37
C ARG A 61 -4.48 -11.14 -21.65
N ASP A 62 -5.58 -11.19 -22.39
CA ASP A 62 -6.92 -10.91 -21.86
C ASP A 62 -7.39 -11.96 -20.85
N GLY A 63 -7.05 -13.23 -21.07
CA GLY A 63 -7.35 -14.31 -20.12
C GLY A 63 -6.61 -14.13 -18.79
N GLU A 64 -5.35 -13.71 -18.87
CA GLU A 64 -4.50 -13.46 -17.71
C GLU A 64 -4.96 -12.23 -16.92
N ILE A 65 -5.32 -11.13 -17.60
CA ILE A 65 -5.94 -9.95 -16.98
C ILE A 65 -7.24 -10.35 -16.26
N ARG A 66 -8.10 -11.13 -16.92
CA ARG A 66 -9.37 -11.59 -16.34
C ARG A 66 -9.18 -12.43 -15.08
N ARG A 67 -8.17 -13.32 -15.09
CA ARG A 67 -7.79 -14.12 -13.92
C ARG A 67 -7.29 -13.25 -12.77
N ILE A 68 -6.42 -12.29 -13.04
CA ILE A 68 -5.86 -11.38 -12.03
C ILE A 68 -6.95 -10.48 -11.42
N MET A 69 -7.89 -10.03 -12.24
CA MET A 69 -9.01 -9.20 -11.82
C MET A 69 -10.11 -9.99 -11.11
N GLY A 70 -10.00 -11.33 -11.04
CA GLY A 70 -11.01 -12.19 -10.38
C GLY A 70 -12.36 -12.20 -11.09
N VAL A 71 -12.43 -11.75 -12.35
CA VAL A 71 -13.64 -11.78 -13.19
C VAL A 71 -13.75 -13.16 -13.82
N SER A 72 -13.73 -14.20 -12.99
CA SER A 72 -13.95 -15.58 -13.38
C SER A 72 -15.41 -15.94 -13.12
N GLY A 73 -16.27 -15.67 -14.09
CA GLY A 73 -17.59 -16.29 -14.27
C GLY A 73 -18.76 -15.66 -13.50
N PHE A 74 -19.66 -15.00 -14.25
CA PHE A 74 -21.05 -15.47 -14.37
C PHE A 74 -21.21 -16.06 -15.76
#